data_AF-A0A7U9DW98-F1
#
_entry.id   AF-A0A7U9DW98-F1
#
_cell.length_a   1.000
_cell.length_b   1.000
_cell.length_c   1.000
_cell.angle_alpha   90.00
_cell.angle_beta   90.00
_cell.angle_gamma   90.00
#
_symmetry.space_group_name_H-M   'P 1'
#
loop_
_entity.id
_entity.type
_entity.pdbx_description
1 polymer ?
#
loop_
_entity_poly.entity_id
_entity_poly.type
_entity_poly.pdbx_seq_one_letter_code
_entity_poly.pdbx_strand_id
1 'polypeptide(L)'
;MVAPAAGHTFTLTPRVLSLGFPPLSRTSLPEIAQPHLTALAERVHESASLAVLSDSGEEIQYTARASAARVLSARVTVGTRLPARATALGRVLLALPEVRARGYALVDEELEAGLRAIAVPVRDRTGRVVAALNVALHAARRTADDCVAQILPELRHTADLVETELRVAGRFCRVAVV
;
A
#
# COMPACT_ATOMS: atom_id res chain seq x y z
N MET A 1 -17.94 -5.12 30.03
CA MET A 1 -16.88 -5.64 29.14
C MET A 1 -16.01 -6.69 29.82
N VAL A 2 -15.97 -6.72 31.15
CA VAL A 2 -15.18 -7.67 31.94
C VAL A 2 -16.12 -8.41 32.90
N ALA A 3 -15.82 -9.68 33.21
CA ALA A 3 -16.52 -10.49 34.20
C ALA A 3 -15.52 -11.07 35.21
N PRO A 4 -15.90 -11.28 36.49
CA PRO A 4 -15.05 -11.92 37.47
C PRO A 4 -14.73 -13.38 37.07
N ALA A 5 -13.51 -13.82 37.39
CA ALA A 5 -12.98 -15.16 37.16
C ALA A 5 -12.35 -15.70 38.47
N ALA A 6 -11.99 -16.98 38.49
CA ALA A 6 -11.48 -17.65 39.69
C ALA A 6 -10.22 -16.96 40.25
N GLY A 7 -10.06 -16.97 41.57
CA GLY A 7 -8.83 -16.50 42.22
C GLY A 7 -8.61 -14.98 42.18
N HIS A 8 -9.67 -14.17 42.37
CA HIS A 8 -9.60 -12.70 42.29
C HIS A 8 -9.13 -12.16 40.94
N THR A 9 -9.38 -12.92 39.86
CA THR A 9 -9.03 -12.51 38.50
C THR A 9 -10.26 -12.02 37.75
N PHE A 10 -10.02 -11.42 36.59
CA PHE A 10 -11.04 -10.90 35.71
C PHE A 10 -10.78 -11.39 34.28
N THR A 11 -11.84 -11.64 33.52
CA THR A 11 -11.76 -12.02 32.10
C THR A 11 -12.59 -11.10 31.22
N LEU A 12 -12.13 -10.89 29.99
CA LEU A 12 -12.92 -10.19 28.97
C LEU A 12 -14.14 -11.03 28.60
N THR A 13 -15.27 -10.37 28.37
CA THR A 13 -16.47 -11.01 27.84
C THR A 13 -16.61 -10.74 26.33
N PRO A 14 -17.40 -11.54 25.59
CA PRO A 14 -17.67 -11.27 24.17
C PRO A 14 -18.22 -9.88 23.87
N ARG A 15 -18.76 -9.17 24.88
CA ARG A 15 -19.19 -7.76 24.74
C ARG A 15 -18.05 -6.82 24.37
N VAL A 16 -16.77 -7.20 24.52
CA VAL A 16 -15.65 -6.42 23.98
C VAL A 16 -15.74 -6.28 22.46
N LEU A 17 -16.29 -7.29 21.76
CA LEU A 17 -16.46 -7.24 20.31
C LEU A 17 -17.47 -6.18 19.87
N SER A 18 -18.37 -5.70 20.73
CA SER A 18 -19.27 -4.61 20.35
C SER A 18 -18.55 -3.27 20.16
N LEU A 19 -17.27 -3.17 20.55
CA LEU A 19 -16.42 -2.01 20.28
C LEU A 19 -15.93 -2.02 18.82
N GLY A 20 -16.85 -1.82 17.87
CA GLY A 20 -16.50 -1.58 16.46
C GLY A 20 -15.99 -2.80 15.68
N PHE A 21 -15.89 -3.99 16.27
CA PHE A 21 -15.44 -5.19 15.54
C PHE A 21 -16.34 -5.55 14.34
N PRO A 22 -17.70 -5.47 14.40
CA PRO A 22 -18.53 -5.87 13.28
C PRO A 22 -18.26 -5.11 11.97
N PRO A 23 -18.19 -3.76 11.93
CA PRO A 23 -17.80 -3.06 10.71
C PRO A 23 -16.32 -3.26 10.35
N LEU A 24 -15.41 -3.24 11.34
CA LEU A 24 -13.96 -3.38 11.08
C LEU A 24 -13.57 -4.77 10.54
N SER A 25 -14.36 -5.79 10.86
CA SER A 25 -14.13 -7.16 10.35
C SER A 25 -14.31 -7.27 8.83
N ARG A 26 -14.93 -6.27 8.19
CA ARG A 26 -15.16 -6.22 6.75
C ARG A 26 -14.23 -5.24 6.03
N THR A 27 -13.31 -4.58 6.74
CA THR A 27 -12.40 -3.62 6.15
C THR A 27 -11.46 -4.30 5.17
N SER A 28 -11.39 -3.75 3.96
CA SER A 28 -10.54 -4.15 2.86
C SER A 28 -9.18 -3.43 2.92
N LEU A 29 -8.17 -3.97 2.25
CA LEU A 29 -6.86 -3.34 2.15
C LEU A 29 -6.92 -1.94 1.52
N PRO A 30 -7.72 -1.68 0.46
CA PRO A 30 -7.89 -0.32 -0.06
C PRO A 30 -8.41 0.67 0.98
N GLU A 31 -9.40 0.26 1.79
CA GLU A 31 -9.95 1.10 2.86
C GLU A 31 -8.92 1.38 3.97
N ILE A 32 -8.10 0.38 4.32
CA ILE A 32 -6.96 0.56 5.24
C ILE A 32 -5.96 1.56 4.65
N ALA A 33 -5.58 1.39 3.39
CA ALA A 33 -4.50 2.17 2.76
C ALA A 33 -4.91 3.62 2.43
N GLN A 34 -6.18 3.89 2.16
CA GLN A 34 -6.66 5.18 1.68
C GLN A 34 -6.27 6.38 2.56
N PRO A 35 -6.48 6.39 3.90
CA PRO A 35 -6.05 7.52 4.74
C PRO A 35 -4.53 7.72 4.71
N HIS A 36 -3.75 6.64 4.69
CA HIS A 36 -2.29 6.69 4.66
C HIS A 36 -1.77 7.20 3.31
N LEU A 37 -2.41 6.82 2.20
CA LEU A 37 -2.12 7.35 0.87
C LEU A 37 -2.40 8.85 0.79
N THR A 38 -3.52 9.31 1.34
CA THR A 38 -3.85 10.75 1.37
C THR A 38 -2.80 11.52 2.15
N ALA A 39 -2.45 11.06 3.36
CA ALA A 39 -1.43 11.69 4.18
C ALA A 39 -0.05 11.69 3.49
N LEU A 40 0.32 10.60 2.81
CA LEU A 40 1.56 10.52 2.05
C LEU A 40 1.56 11.55 0.91
N ALA A 41 0.51 11.57 0.08
CA ALA A 41 0.39 12.49 -1.04
C ALA A 41 0.47 13.96 -0.60
N GLU A 42 -0.12 14.30 0.56
CA GLU A 42 -0.03 15.62 1.16
C GLU A 42 1.41 15.96 1.61
N ARG A 43 2.13 15.02 2.25
CA ARG A 43 3.51 15.24 2.71
C ARG A 43 4.51 15.39 1.57
N VAL A 44 4.38 14.57 0.51
CA VAL A 44 5.34 14.56 -0.60
C VAL A 44 4.93 15.46 -1.77
N HIS A 45 3.70 15.96 -1.78
CA HIS A 45 3.10 16.75 -2.87
C HIS A 45 3.09 16.05 -4.23
N GLU A 46 2.96 14.72 -4.23
CA GLU A 46 2.94 13.87 -5.43
C GLU A 46 1.80 12.84 -5.34
N SER A 47 1.48 12.16 -6.45
CA SER A 47 0.44 11.12 -6.44
C SER A 47 0.94 9.84 -5.76
N ALA A 48 0.14 9.29 -4.85
CA ALA A 48 0.39 8.00 -4.21
C ALA A 48 -0.69 6.98 -4.59
N SER A 49 -0.34 5.72 -4.77
CA SER A 49 -1.31 4.68 -5.14
C SER A 49 -0.99 3.31 -4.54
N LEU A 50 -2.02 2.47 -4.46
CA LEU A 50 -1.95 1.06 -4.10
C LEU A 50 -2.39 0.21 -5.30
N ALA A 51 -1.66 -0.86 -5.58
CA ALA A 51 -2.05 -1.84 -6.58
C ALA A 51 -1.80 -3.27 -6.12
N VAL A 52 -2.54 -4.19 -6.74
CA VAL A 52 -2.40 -5.63 -6.57
C VAL A 52 -2.05 -6.28 -7.91
N LEU A 53 -1.56 -7.52 -7.87
CA LEU A 53 -1.39 -8.31 -9.09
C LEU A 53 -2.74 -8.90 -9.49
N SER A 54 -3.06 -8.90 -10.79
CA SER A 54 -4.24 -9.57 -11.32
C SER A 54 -4.12 -11.09 -11.16
N ASP A 55 -5.24 -11.81 -11.32
CA ASP A 55 -5.26 -13.27 -11.30
C ASP A 55 -4.39 -13.90 -12.41
N SER A 56 -4.19 -13.20 -13.52
CA SER A 56 -3.29 -13.65 -14.60
C SER A 56 -1.81 -13.55 -14.23
N GLY A 57 -1.45 -12.76 -13.22
CA GLY A 57 -0.07 -12.52 -12.84
C GLY A 57 0.71 -11.58 -13.78
N GLU A 58 0.08 -11.10 -14.86
CA GLU A 58 0.74 -10.29 -15.90
C GLU A 58 0.45 -8.80 -15.79
N GLU A 59 -0.63 -8.44 -15.11
CA GLU A 59 -1.09 -7.07 -14.96
C GLU A 59 -1.13 -6.67 -13.48
N ILE A 60 -0.97 -5.39 -13.21
CA ILE A 60 -1.37 -4.80 -11.94
C ILE A 60 -2.77 -4.20 -12.07
N GLN A 61 -3.51 -4.16 -10.97
CA GLN A 61 -4.76 -3.42 -10.87
C GLN A 61 -4.67 -2.41 -9.73
N TYR A 62 -4.94 -1.14 -10.03
CA TYR A 62 -5.01 -0.09 -9.01
C TYR A 62 -6.25 -0.26 -8.14
N THR A 63 -6.07 -0.29 -6.82
CA THR A 63 -7.16 -0.51 -5.86
C THR A 63 -7.42 0.70 -4.95
N ALA A 64 -6.41 1.55 -4.71
CA ALA A 64 -6.59 2.84 -4.02
C ALA A 64 -5.64 3.91 -4.57
N ARG A 65 -6.00 5.19 -4.41
CA ARG A 65 -5.19 6.32 -4.89
C ARG A 65 -5.46 7.59 -4.09
N ALA A 66 -4.42 8.41 -3.91
CA ALA A 66 -4.54 9.80 -3.50
C ALA A 66 -3.71 10.68 -4.45
N SER A 67 -4.27 11.82 -4.86
CA SER A 67 -3.59 12.80 -5.71
C SER A 67 -3.35 14.08 -4.92
N ALA A 68 -2.10 14.52 -4.85
CA ALA A 68 -1.83 15.92 -4.54
C ALA A 68 -2.38 16.79 -5.68
N ALA A 69 -3.01 17.91 -5.36
CA ALA A 69 -3.64 18.78 -6.35
C ALA A 69 -2.58 19.32 -7.33
N ARG A 70 -2.78 18.99 -8.61
CA ARG A 70 -2.08 19.48 -9.82
C ARG A 70 -0.71 18.87 -10.10
N VAL A 71 -0.56 18.58 -11.40
CA VAL A 71 0.64 18.23 -12.17
C VAL A 71 0.90 16.72 -12.33
N LEU A 72 0.74 16.26 -13.58
CA LEU A 72 0.73 14.89 -14.10
C LEU A 72 -0.40 13.95 -13.65
N SER A 73 -1.36 13.78 -14.55
CA SER A 73 -2.32 12.67 -14.53
C SER A 73 -2.06 11.82 -15.78
N ALA A 74 -1.15 10.85 -15.67
CA ALA A 74 -1.43 9.59 -16.36
C ALA A 74 -2.79 9.16 -15.80
N ARG A 75 -3.81 9.05 -16.67
CA ARG A 75 -5.24 9.02 -16.33
C ARG A 75 -5.62 7.68 -15.67
N VAL A 76 -4.99 7.39 -14.54
CA VAL A 76 -5.03 6.12 -13.81
C VAL A 76 -5.99 6.30 -12.64
N THR A 77 -7.11 5.60 -12.71
CA THR A 77 -8.14 5.55 -11.68
C THR A 77 -8.10 4.21 -10.97
N VAL A 78 -8.83 4.09 -9.86
CA VAL A 78 -9.11 2.77 -9.29
C VAL A 78 -9.76 1.89 -10.35
N GLY A 79 -9.31 0.64 -10.45
CA GLY A 79 -9.70 -0.32 -11.48
C GLY A 79 -8.83 -0.34 -12.74
N THR A 80 -8.02 0.70 -13.00
CA THR A 80 -7.09 0.69 -14.14
C THR A 80 -6.12 -0.48 -14.04
N ARG A 81 -5.85 -1.13 -15.18
CA ARG A 81 -4.88 -2.21 -15.30
C ARG A 81 -3.73 -1.82 -16.20
N LEU A 82 -2.51 -2.23 -15.82
CA LEU A 82 -1.29 -1.98 -16.59
C LEU A 82 -0.39 -3.22 -16.56
N PRO A 83 0.45 -3.44 -17.59
CA PRO A 83 1.41 -4.55 -17.58
C PRO A 83 2.36 -4.48 -16.38
N ALA A 84 2.49 -5.57 -15.63
CA ALA A 84 3.23 -5.60 -14.38
C ALA A 84 4.73 -5.34 -14.57
N ARG A 85 5.34 -5.89 -15.62
CA ARG A 85 6.78 -5.71 -15.89
C ARG A 85 7.17 -4.28 -16.25
N ALA A 86 6.22 -3.50 -16.78
CA ALA A 86 6.41 -2.12 -17.22
C ALA A 86 6.19 -1.08 -16.09
N THR A 87 5.84 -1.50 -14.88
CA THR A 87 5.51 -0.58 -13.77
C THR A 87 6.33 -0.87 -12.53
N ALA A 88 6.65 0.16 -11.74
CA ALA A 88 7.37 -0.02 -10.47
C ALA A 88 6.56 -0.91 -9.50
N LEU A 89 5.25 -0.70 -9.43
CA LEU A 89 4.32 -1.51 -8.65
C LEU A 89 4.38 -3.00 -9.06
N GLY A 90 4.32 -3.28 -10.36
CA GLY A 90 4.36 -4.66 -10.84
C GLY A 90 5.72 -5.34 -10.66
N ARG A 91 6.84 -4.62 -10.81
CA ARG A 91 8.18 -5.16 -10.46
C ARG A 91 8.28 -5.58 -9.00
N VAL A 92 7.65 -4.82 -8.10
CA VAL A 92 7.53 -5.16 -6.69
C VAL A 92 6.66 -6.41 -6.48
N LEU A 93 5.48 -6.44 -7.10
CA LEU A 93 4.54 -7.56 -6.97
C LEU A 93 5.08 -8.87 -7.55
N LEU A 94 5.84 -8.80 -8.65
CA LEU A 94 6.54 -9.94 -9.25
C LEU A 94 7.80 -10.35 -8.47
N ALA A 95 8.18 -9.59 -7.43
CA ALA A 95 9.38 -9.79 -6.63
C ALA A 95 10.64 -10.00 -7.51
N LEU A 96 10.86 -9.12 -8.49
CA LEU A 96 12.02 -9.23 -9.37
C LEU A 96 13.35 -9.18 -8.57
N PRO A 97 14.44 -9.80 -9.05
CA PRO A 97 15.68 -9.96 -8.31
C PRO A 97 16.23 -8.66 -7.70
N GLU A 98 16.20 -7.57 -8.46
CA GLU A 98 16.62 -6.24 -8.05
C GLU A 98 15.78 -5.68 -6.91
N VAL A 99 14.47 -5.96 -6.91
CA VAL A 99 13.56 -5.54 -5.84
C VAL A 99 13.79 -6.38 -4.60
N ARG A 100 14.05 -7.68 -4.74
CA ARG A 100 14.38 -8.54 -3.59
C ARG A 100 15.65 -8.08 -2.89
N ALA A 101 16.63 -7.59 -3.63
CA ALA A 101 17.87 -7.07 -3.06
C ALA A 101 17.70 -5.69 -2.39
N ARG A 102 16.92 -4.78 -2.99
CA ARG A 102 16.82 -3.37 -2.56
C ARG A 102 15.61 -3.07 -1.67
N GLY A 103 14.57 -3.88 -1.74
CA GLY A 103 13.29 -3.67 -1.06
C GLY A 103 12.39 -2.60 -1.70
N TYR A 104 12.74 -2.09 -2.89
CA TYR A 104 11.94 -1.15 -3.66
C TYR A 104 12.21 -1.32 -5.17
N ALA A 105 11.30 -0.81 -6.00
CA ALA A 105 11.53 -0.65 -7.43
C ALA A 105 11.47 0.84 -7.79
N LEU A 106 12.38 1.28 -8.66
CA LEU A 106 12.30 2.59 -9.31
C LEU A 106 12.20 2.36 -10.81
N VAL A 107 11.21 2.98 -11.44
CA VAL A 107 11.00 2.96 -12.89
C VAL A 107 11.06 4.40 -13.36
N ASP A 108 11.86 4.61 -14.40
CA ASP A 108 12.20 5.93 -14.90
C ASP A 108 11.83 6.04 -16.39
N GLU A 109 10.78 6.79 -16.70
CA GLU A 109 10.31 7.10 -18.06
C GLU A 109 9.93 5.89 -18.93
N GLU A 110 9.78 4.69 -18.36
CA GLU A 110 9.49 3.49 -19.15
C GLU A 110 8.02 3.35 -19.57
N LEU A 111 7.08 3.87 -18.77
CA LEU A 111 5.65 3.82 -19.08
C LEU A 111 5.26 5.00 -19.99
N GLU A 112 5.69 6.19 -19.59
CA GLU A 112 5.44 7.45 -20.29
C GLU A 112 6.69 8.34 -20.12
N ALA A 113 7.09 9.02 -21.20
CA ALA A 113 8.20 9.97 -21.14
C ALA A 113 7.92 11.05 -20.11
N GLY A 114 8.91 11.36 -19.28
CA GLY A 114 8.77 12.31 -18.17
C GLY A 114 8.02 11.78 -16.94
N LEU A 115 7.65 10.50 -16.85
CA LEU A 115 7.05 9.90 -15.65
C LEU A 115 8.07 9.06 -14.89
N ARG A 116 8.25 9.32 -13.59
CA ARG A 116 9.05 8.48 -12.69
C ARG A 116 8.19 7.95 -11.56
N ALA A 117 8.40 6.68 -11.19
CA ALA A 117 7.70 6.05 -10.09
C ALA A 117 8.64 5.24 -9.20
N ILE A 118 8.44 5.35 -7.89
CA ILE A 118 9.12 4.53 -6.88
C ILE A 118 8.08 3.73 -6.09
N ALA A 119 8.32 2.44 -5.90
CA ALA A 119 7.36 1.53 -5.28
C ALA A 119 7.98 0.62 -4.21
N VAL A 120 7.19 0.25 -3.21
CA VAL A 120 7.55 -0.64 -2.10
C VAL A 120 6.48 -1.71 -1.89
N PRO A 121 6.84 -2.90 -1.38
CA PRO A 121 5.87 -3.95 -1.10
C PRO A 121 5.03 -3.63 0.13
N VAL A 122 3.80 -4.15 0.15
CA VAL A 122 2.96 -4.28 1.35
C VAL A 122 2.77 -5.77 1.62
N ARG A 123 3.14 -6.19 2.82
CA ARG A 123 3.17 -7.59 3.24
C ARG A 123 2.05 -7.91 4.22
N ASP A 124 1.48 -9.10 4.08
CA ASP A 124 0.57 -9.65 5.08
C ASP A 124 1.35 -10.17 6.31
N ARG A 125 0.61 -10.65 7.33
CA ARG A 125 1.20 -11.21 8.56
C ARG A 125 2.12 -12.42 8.33
N THR A 126 2.08 -13.05 7.16
CA THR A 126 2.94 -14.18 6.80
C THR A 126 4.23 -13.75 6.11
N GLY A 127 4.39 -12.44 5.86
CA GLY A 127 5.55 -11.86 5.14
C GLY A 127 5.40 -11.89 3.62
N ARG A 128 4.30 -12.45 3.10
CA ARG A 128 3.99 -12.49 1.67
C ARG A 128 3.55 -11.10 1.19
N VAL A 129 4.09 -10.67 0.05
CA VAL A 129 3.67 -9.44 -0.62
C VAL A 129 2.24 -9.64 -1.15
N VAL A 130 1.31 -8.82 -0.69
CA VAL A 130 -0.12 -8.86 -1.11
C VAL A 130 -0.52 -7.66 -1.95
N ALA A 131 0.20 -6.55 -1.82
CA ALA A 131 0.02 -5.35 -2.62
C ALA A 131 1.34 -4.60 -2.75
N ALA A 132 1.35 -3.52 -3.53
CA ALA A 132 2.47 -2.57 -3.59
C ALA A 132 1.93 -1.15 -3.50
N LEU A 133 2.69 -0.29 -2.83
CA LEU A 133 2.47 1.16 -2.77
C LEU A 133 3.48 1.86 -3.67
N ASN A 134 3.09 2.94 -4.34
CA ASN A 134 4.02 3.80 -5.05
C ASN A 134 3.77 5.29 -4.83
N VAL A 135 4.78 6.07 -5.21
CA VAL A 135 4.65 7.49 -5.53
C VAL A 135 5.05 7.68 -6.99
N ALA A 136 4.23 8.43 -7.72
CA ALA A 136 4.47 8.80 -9.12
C ALA A 136 4.61 10.32 -9.24
N LEU A 137 5.65 10.75 -9.96
CA LEU A 137 6.04 12.16 -10.10
C LEU A 137 6.60 12.45 -11.50
N HIS A 138 6.78 13.73 -11.82
CA HIS A 138 7.41 14.16 -13.07
C HIS A 138 8.93 14.05 -13.00
N ALA A 139 9.56 13.33 -13.94
CA ALA A 139 11.00 13.07 -13.93
C ALA A 139 11.86 14.34 -13.96
N ALA A 140 11.35 15.42 -14.58
CA ALA A 140 12.03 16.72 -14.60
C ALA A 140 12.08 17.44 -13.23
N ARG A 141 11.27 17.05 -12.25
CA ARG A 141 11.19 17.73 -10.94
C ARG A 141 12.21 17.24 -9.93
N ARG A 142 12.64 15.98 -10.01
CA ARG A 142 13.55 15.34 -9.05
C ARG A 142 14.35 14.27 -9.72
N THR A 143 15.63 14.13 -9.35
CA THR A 143 16.50 13.04 -9.84
C THR A 143 16.11 11.68 -9.24
N ALA A 144 16.62 10.58 -9.79
CA ALA A 144 16.34 9.25 -9.27
C ALA A 144 16.91 9.08 -7.86
N ASP A 145 18.08 9.65 -7.60
CA ASP A 145 18.72 9.67 -6.29
C ASP A 145 17.91 10.50 -5.28
N ASP A 146 17.34 11.64 -5.68
CA ASP A 146 16.44 12.42 -4.82
C ASP A 146 15.16 11.64 -4.47
N CYS A 147 14.60 10.88 -5.41
CA CYS A 147 13.47 10.01 -5.12
C CYS A 147 13.83 8.97 -4.04
N VAL A 148 15.01 8.37 -4.13
CA VAL A 148 15.48 7.40 -3.14
C VAL A 148 15.80 8.07 -1.80
N ALA A 149 16.39 9.27 -1.80
CA ALA A 149 16.78 9.96 -0.59
C ALA A 149 15.59 10.58 0.16
N GLN A 150 14.59 11.09 -0.56
CA GLN A 150 13.52 11.92 0.02
C GLN A 150 12.15 11.26 0.00
N ILE A 151 11.81 10.49 -1.04
CA ILE A 151 10.47 9.87 -1.18
C ILE A 151 10.43 8.47 -0.58
N LEU A 152 11.48 7.68 -0.78
CA LEU A 152 11.51 6.30 -0.30
C LEU A 152 11.32 6.17 1.24
N PRO A 153 11.90 7.02 2.10
CA PRO A 153 11.67 6.93 3.54
C PRO A 153 10.19 7.13 3.90
N GLU A 154 9.54 8.14 3.33
CA GLU A 154 8.11 8.44 3.54
C GLU A 154 7.19 7.33 3.01
N LEU A 155 7.56 6.76 1.86
CA LEU A 155 6.82 5.66 1.25
C LEU A 155 6.96 4.38 2.07
N ARG A 156 8.15 4.07 2.60
CA ARG A 156 8.37 2.94 3.52
C ARG A 156 7.60 3.12 4.82
N HIS A 157 7.64 4.31 5.42
CA HIS A 157 6.88 4.60 6.62
C HIS A 157 5.37 4.40 6.40
N THR A 158 4.85 4.87 5.28
CA THR A 158 3.45 4.65 4.88
C THR A 158 3.14 3.15 4.72
N ALA A 159 4.04 2.37 4.11
CA ALA A 159 3.88 0.93 4.01
C ALA A 159 3.86 0.24 5.38
N ASP A 160 4.73 0.63 6.31
CA ASP A 160 4.78 0.06 7.66
C ASP A 160 3.48 0.30 8.46
N LEU A 161 2.87 1.48 8.28
CA LEU A 161 1.57 1.81 8.88
C LEU A 161 0.46 0.91 8.31
N VAL A 162 0.39 0.80 6.98
CA VAL A 162 -0.58 -0.07 6.29
C VAL A 162 -0.40 -1.54 6.69
N GLU A 163 0.84 -2.03 6.74
CA GLU A 163 1.15 -3.41 7.16
C GLU A 163 0.76 -3.66 8.62
N THR A 164 0.93 -2.66 9.48
CA THR A 164 0.56 -2.76 10.90
C THR A 164 -0.95 -2.89 11.07
N GLU A 165 -1.73 -2.05 10.39
CA GLU A 165 -3.19 -2.14 10.43
C GLU A 165 -3.71 -3.41 9.76
N LEU A 166 -3.12 -3.80 8.62
CA LEU A 166 -3.43 -5.06 7.94
C LEU A 166 -3.18 -6.27 8.85
N ARG A 167 -2.11 -6.27 9.63
CA ARG A 167 -1.79 -7.34 10.60
C ARG A 167 -2.81 -7.41 11.72
N VAL A 168 -3.29 -6.27 12.21
CA VAL A 168 -4.31 -6.19 13.27
C VAL A 168 -5.66 -6.67 12.74
N ALA A 169 -6.12 -6.14 11.59
CA ALA A 169 -7.38 -6.53 10.96
C ALA A 169 -7.37 -8.01 10.53
N GLY A 170 -6.25 -8.48 9.97
CA GLY A 170 -6.04 -9.86 9.51
C GLY A 170 -5.81 -10.89 10.62
N ARG A 171 -5.83 -10.49 11.90
CA ARG A 171 -5.60 -11.40 13.03
C ARG A 171 -6.74 -12.38 13.24
N PHE A 172 -7.97 -11.92 13.04
CA PHE A 172 -9.20 -12.71 13.26
C PHE A 172 -10.15 -12.70 12.06
N CYS A 173 -9.83 -11.94 11.00
CA CYS A 173 -10.66 -11.79 9.81
C CYS A 173 -9.82 -11.98 8.54
N ARG A 174 -10.45 -12.36 7.43
CA ARG A 174 -9.82 -12.30 6.11
C ARG A 174 -10.01 -10.89 5.56
N VAL A 175 -8.90 -10.19 5.33
CA VAL A 175 -8.91 -8.86 4.70
C VAL A 175 -8.88 -9.05 3.19
N ALA A 176 -9.88 -8.51 2.49
CA ALA A 176 -9.90 -8.50 1.04
C ALA A 176 -8.83 -7.55 0.49
N VAL A 177 -8.12 -7.96 -0.55
CA VAL A 177 -7.02 -7.17 -1.14
C VAL A 177 -7.55 -6.25 -2.27
N VAL A 178 -8.76 -6.51 -2.75
CA VAL A 178 -9.52 -5.75 -3.77
C VAL A 178 -10.86 -5.37 -3.18
#